data_AF-A0A5E7W4N6-F1
#
_entry.id   AF-A0A5E7W4N6-F1
#
_cell.length_a   1.000
_cell.length_b   1.000
_cell.length_c   1.000
_cell.angle_alpha   90.00
_cell.angle_beta   90.00
_cell.angle_gamma   90.00
#
_symmetry.space_group_name_H-M   'P 1'
#
loop_
_entity.id
_entity.type
_entity.pdbx_description
1 polymer ?
#
loop_
_entity_poly.entity_id
_entity_poly.type
_entity_poly.pdbx_seq_one_letter_code
_entity_poly.pdbx_strand_id
1 'polypeptide(L)' 'MSIQFLSHEEVCELTGARTKAGQILNLKKNGVRHTIKVNGWPSVTAMAVTAVGMFEAEKTEWKPRKAS' A
#
# COMPACT_ATOMS: atom_id res chain seq x y z
N MET A 1 16.41 -10.08 0.90
CA MET A 1 15.22 -9.83 1.74
C MET A 1 13.99 -10.11 0.88
N SER A 2 13.17 -11.09 1.24
CA SER A 2 12.00 -11.49 0.44
C SER A 2 10.84 -10.53 0.73
N ILE A 3 10.19 -10.03 -0.33
CA ILE A 3 8.96 -9.24 -0.19
C ILE A 3 7.84 -10.23 0.15
N GLN A 4 7.17 -10.03 1.29
CA GLN A 4 6.04 -10.83 1.71
C GLN A 4 4.74 -10.04 1.50
N PHE A 5 3.80 -10.64 0.78
CA PHE A 5 2.47 -10.08 0.53
C PHE A 5 1.46 -10.74 1.46
N LEU A 6 0.50 -9.95 1.93
CA LEU A 6 -0.65 -10.47 2.65
C LEU A 6 -1.54 -11.27 1.69
N SER A 7 -2.12 -12.34 2.22
CA SER A 7 -3.17 -13.12 1.57
C SER A 7 -4.48 -12.32 1.50
N HIS A 8 -5.44 -12.84 0.75
CA HIS A 8 -6.75 -12.19 0.63
C HIS A 8 -7.51 -12.17 1.96
N GLU A 9 -7.41 -13.23 2.76
CA GLU A 9 -8.08 -13.33 4.07
C GLU A 9 -7.48 -12.33 5.05
N GLU A 10 -6.16 -12.24 5.14
CA GLU A 10 -5.48 -11.25 5.98
C GLU A 10 -5.87 -9.81 5.60
N VAL A 11 -6.02 -9.51 4.30
CA VAL A 11 -6.50 -8.19 3.85
C VAL A 11 -7.97 -7.96 4.22
N CYS A 12 -8.81 -9.00 4.17
CA CYS A 12 -10.21 -8.89 4.63
C CYS A 12 -10.30 -8.62 6.14
N GLU A 13 -9.49 -9.31 6.94
CA GLU A 13 -9.41 -9.11 8.39
C GLU A 13 -8.87 -7.72 8.73
N LEU A 14 -7.77 -7.30 8.09
CA LEU A 14 -7.14 -5.99 8.28
C LEU A 14 -8.12 -4.84 8.02
N THR A 15 -8.92 -4.95 6.96
CA THR A 15 -9.83 -3.88 6.53
C THR A 15 -11.23 -3.98 7.14
N GLY A 16 -11.58 -5.12 7.72
CA GLY A 16 -12.96 -5.45 8.12
C GLY A 16 -13.95 -5.51 6.97
N ALA A 17 -13.47 -5.51 5.71
CA ALA A 17 -14.29 -5.40 4.52
C ALA A 17 -13.98 -6.56 3.56
N ARG A 18 -15.04 -7.23 3.06
CA ARG A 18 -14.95 -8.28 2.04
C ARG A 18 -15.29 -7.79 0.63
N THR A 19 -15.38 -6.47 0.44
CA THR A 19 -15.64 -5.85 -0.86
C THR A 19 -14.41 -5.09 -1.35
N LYS A 20 -14.15 -5.13 -2.67
CA LYS A 20 -13.02 -4.43 -3.30
C LYS A 20 -12.97 -2.95 -2.92
N ALA A 21 -14.11 -2.26 -3.09
CA ALA A 21 -14.23 -0.84 -2.79
C ALA A 21 -13.99 -0.54 -1.31
N GLY A 22 -14.53 -1.37 -0.41
CA GLY A 22 -14.35 -1.21 1.04
C GLY A 22 -12.88 -1.38 1.46
N GLN A 23 -12.21 -2.39 0.91
CA GLN A 23 -10.79 -2.62 1.17
C GLN A 23 -9.92 -1.44 0.72
N ILE A 24 -10.11 -0.97 -0.51
CA ILE A 24 -9.33 0.16 -1.06
C ILE A 24 -9.57 1.43 -0.24
N LEU A 25 -10.83 1.72 0.13
CA LEU A 25 -11.17 2.91 0.89
C LEU A 25 -10.56 2.86 2.30
N ASN A 26 -10.62 1.71 2.97
CA ASN A 26 -10.00 1.51 4.28
C ASN A 26 -8.46 1.67 4.21
N LEU A 27 -7.80 0.99 3.26
CA LEU A 27 -6.34 1.09 3.08
C LEU A 27 -5.91 2.54 2.80
N LYS A 28 -6.65 3.26 1.95
CA LYS A 28 -6.40 4.68 1.66
C LYS A 28 -6.60 5.56 2.90
N LYS A 29 -7.67 5.34 3.67
CA LYS A 29 -7.98 6.12 4.87
C LYS A 29 -6.93 5.94 5.97
N ASN A 30 -6.40 4.74 6.11
CA ASN A 30 -5.36 4.41 7.09
C ASN A 30 -3.93 4.70 6.60
N GLY A 31 -3.76 5.22 5.38
CA GLY A 31 -2.44 5.52 4.82
C GLY A 31 -1.57 4.29 4.57
N VAL A 32 -2.17 3.11 4.45
CA VAL A 32 -1.45 1.86 4.19
C VAL A 32 -1.03 1.82 2.73
N ARG A 33 0.27 1.71 2.46
CA ARG A 33 0.79 1.56 1.10
C ARG A 33 0.25 0.27 0.48
N HIS A 34 -0.42 0.41 -0.66
CA HIS A 34 -0.98 -0.71 -1.40
C HIS A 34 -0.87 -0.44 -2.89
N THR A 35 -0.82 -1.51 -3.68
CA THR A 35 -0.95 -1.46 -5.14
C THR A 35 -2.23 -2.15 -5.57
N ILE A 36 -2.72 -1.88 -6.77
CA ILE A 36 -3.89 -2.55 -7.33
C ILE A 36 -3.41 -3.56 -8.36
N LYS A 37 -3.76 -4.84 -8.16
CA LYS A 37 -3.45 -5.92 -9.11
C LYS A 37 -4.31 -5.79 -10.37
N VAL A 38 -3.94 -6.48 -11.45
CA VAL A 38 -4.73 -6.53 -12.71
C VAL A 38 -6.19 -6.95 -12.50
N ASN A 39 -6.48 -7.79 -11.50
CA ASN A 39 -7.85 -8.23 -11.17
C ASN A 39 -8.67 -7.20 -10.35
N GLY A 40 -8.08 -6.04 -10.05
CA GLY A 40 -8.70 -4.95 -9.30
C GLY A 40 -8.71 -5.13 -7.78
N TRP A 41 -8.07 -6.15 -7.23
CA TRP A 41 -7.91 -6.31 -5.78
C TRP A 41 -6.64 -5.62 -5.27
N PRO A 42 -6.64 -5.08 -4.04
CA PRO A 42 -5.45 -4.50 -3.45
C PRO A 42 -4.42 -5.58 -3.12
N SER A 43 -3.14 -5.24 -3.32
CA SER A 43 -1.98 -5.99 -2.86
C SER A 43 -1.30 -5.18 -1.77
N VAL A 44 -1.15 -5.78 -0.60
CA VAL A 44 -0.53 -5.16 0.58
C VAL A 44 0.67 -5.99 0.97
N THR A 45 1.80 -5.35 1.25
CA THR A 45 2.98 -6.04 1.78
C THR A 45 2.90 -6.09 3.30
N ALA A 46 3.40 -7.15 3.92
CA ALA A 46 3.43 -7.27 5.38
C ALA A 46 4.18 -6.08 6.02
N MET A 47 5.25 -5.61 5.38
CA MET A 47 5.99 -4.42 5.83
C MET A 47 5.14 -3.14 5.84
N ALA A 48 4.16 -3.00 4.94
CA ALA A 48 3.32 -1.80 4.90
C ALA A 48 2.40 -1.67 6.13
N VAL A 49 2.14 -2.77 6.84
CA VAL A 49 1.29 -2.80 8.04
C VAL A 49 2.10 -2.95 9.33
N THR A 50 3.25 -3.62 9.29
CA THR A 50 4.08 -3.85 10.48
C THR A 50 5.16 -2.80 10.71
N ALA A 51 5.58 -2.06 9.68
CA ALA A 51 6.62 -1.05 9.84
C ALA A 51 6.06 0.18 10.57
N VAL A 52 6.31 0.23 11.88
CA VAL A 52 6.05 1.42 12.70
C VAL A 52 7.09 2.48 12.34
N GLY A 53 6.66 3.58 11.72
CA GLY A 53 7.43 4.83 11.68
C GLY A 53 8.36 5.08 10.49
N MET A 54 8.39 4.25 9.45
CA MET A 54 9.31 4.48 8.32
C MET A 54 8.63 4.37 6.97
N PHE A 55 7.84 5.38 6.62
CA PHE A 55 7.56 5.67 5.22
C PHE A 55 7.40 7.17 5.06
N GLU A 56 8.51 7.90 5.05
CA GLU A 56 8.53 9.24 4.48
C GLU A 56 7.93 9.13 3.07
N ALA A 57 6.91 9.94 2.80
CA ALA A 57 6.45 10.14 1.45
C ALA A 57 7.66 10.69 0.67
N GLU A 58 8.12 9.97 -0.36
CA GLU A 58 9.14 10.50 -1.26
C GLU A 58 8.61 11.84 -1.81
N LYS A 59 9.13 12.95 -1.30
CA LYS A 59 9.04 14.24 -1.96
C LYS A 59 9.85 14.09 -3.24
N THR A 60 9.21 13.68 -4.31
CA THR A 60 9.80 13.75 -5.64
C THR A 60 9.85 15.23 -6.03
N GLU A 61 10.80 15.96 -5.46
CA GLU A 61 11.08 17.31 -5.90
C GLU A 61 11.72 17.19 -7.28
N TRP A 62 10.99 17.64 -8.30
CA TRP A 62 11.46 17.56 -9.68
C TRP A 62 12.78 18.34 -9.81
N LYS A 63 13.86 17.64 -10.19
CA LYS A 63 15.16 18.26 -10.48
C LYS A 63 15.41 18.31 -12.00
N PRO A 64 15.58 19.49 -12.61
CA PRO A 64 15.92 19.58 -14.03
C PRO A 64 17.30 18.98 -14.32
N ARG A 65 17.41 18.14 -15.36
CA ARG A 65 18.68 17.57 -15.86
C ARG A 65 19.45 18.50 -16.82
N LYS A 66 19.02 19.75 -17.01
CA LYS A 66 19.51 20.66 -18.05
C LYS A 66 19.87 22.07 -17.52
N ALA A 67 20.49 22.16 -16.35
CA ALA A 67 21.16 23.38 -15.93
C ALA A 67 22.41 22.97 -15.15
N SER A 68 23.53 22.91 -15.86
CA SER A 68 24.87 23.10 -15.30
C SER A 68 25.35 24.48 -15.73
#